data_AF-A0A7X2PPS4-F1
#
_entry.id   AF-A0A7X2PPS4-F1
#
_cell.length_a   1.000
_cell.length_b   1.000
_cell.length_c   1.000
_cell.angle_alpha   90.00
_cell.angle_beta   90.00
_cell.angle_gamma   90.00
#
_symmetry.space_group_name_H-M   'P 1'
#
loop_
_entity.id
_entity.type
_entity.pdbx_description
1 polymer ?
#
loop_
_entity_poly.entity_id
_entity_poly.type
_entity_poly.pdbx_seq_one_letter_code
_entity_poly.pdbx_strand_id
1 'polypeptide(L)'
;MTLRLLTCFSLVPVTLWGATLHGTVELTDAKKKGSAEGVVVWLEPVAGRNAPAAGKFVLDQRNKKFLPHVMAVPVGSQVDFPNHDPIFHNAFSNFAGQPFDT
;
A
#
# COMPACT_ATOMS: atom_id res chain seq x y z
N MET A 1 20.85 39.84 44.35
CA MET A 1 19.96 40.31 43.28
C MET A 1 19.85 39.19 42.26
N THR A 2 18.81 38.37 42.33
CA THR A 2 18.70 37.09 41.61
C THR A 2 17.77 37.28 40.42
N LEU A 3 18.33 37.30 39.20
CA LEU A 3 17.56 37.47 37.96
C LEU A 3 17.10 36.09 37.46
N ARG A 4 15.78 35.83 37.51
CA ARG A 4 15.18 34.62 36.94
C ARG A 4 14.82 34.89 35.47
N LEU A 5 15.50 34.22 34.55
CA LEU A 5 15.20 34.27 33.12
C LEU A 5 14.01 33.33 32.85
N LEU A 6 12.84 33.87 32.53
CA LEU A 6 11.73 33.06 32.01
C LEU A 6 12.03 32.71 30.55
N THR A 7 12.36 31.45 30.28
CA THR A 7 12.40 30.91 28.92
C THR A 7 10.96 30.69 28.43
N CYS A 8 10.45 31.60 27.60
CA CYS A 8 9.21 31.38 26.86
C CYS A 8 9.45 30.36 25.75
N PHE A 9 8.82 29.18 25.82
CA PHE A 9 8.68 28.28 24.68
C PHE A 9 7.51 28.76 23.82
N SER A 10 7.79 29.44 22.72
CA SER A 10 6.79 29.71 21.69
C SER A 10 6.62 28.48 20.80
N LEU A 11 5.47 27.80 20.94
CA LEU A 11 5.01 26.77 20.00
C LEU A 11 4.66 27.45 18.68
N VAL A 12 5.53 27.31 17.67
CA VAL A 12 5.19 27.70 16.30
C VAL A 12 4.32 26.60 15.71
N PRO A 13 3.06 26.87 15.34
CA PRO A 13 2.23 25.88 14.67
C PRO A 13 2.82 25.62 13.28
N VAL A 14 3.33 24.41 13.06
CA VAL A 14 3.69 23.94 11.72
C VAL A 14 2.38 23.65 10.99
N THR A 15 1.95 24.57 10.14
CA THR A 15 0.84 24.33 9.21
C THR A 15 1.27 23.28 8.19
N LEU A 16 0.76 22.06 8.31
CA LEU A 16 0.86 21.04 7.28
C LEU A 16 0.00 21.47 6.08
N TRP A 17 0.62 21.98 5.02
CA TRP A 17 -0.06 22.15 3.74
C TRP A 17 -0.26 20.78 3.09
N GLY A 18 -1.45 20.21 3.28
CA GLY A 18 -1.95 19.16 2.40
C GLY A 18 -2.59 19.79 1.17
N ALA A 19 -2.13 19.43 -0.02
CA ALA A 19 -2.81 19.74 -1.27
C ALA A 19 -3.52 18.49 -1.79
N THR A 20 -4.76 18.64 -2.25
CA THR A 20 -5.50 17.55 -2.90
C THR A 20 -5.13 17.53 -4.38
N LEU A 21 -4.66 16.39 -4.88
CA LEU A 21 -4.45 16.16 -6.31
C LEU A 21 -5.70 15.52 -6.92
N HIS A 22 -6.21 16.10 -8.00
CA HIS A 22 -7.30 15.55 -8.80
C HIS A 22 -6.81 15.23 -10.21
N GLY A 23 -7.29 14.13 -10.80
CA GLY A 23 -6.97 13.72 -12.16
C GLY A 23 -7.80 12.52 -12.61
N THR A 24 -7.79 12.23 -13.91
CA THR A 24 -8.46 11.08 -14.52
C THR A 24 -7.44 10.15 -15.16
N VAL A 25 -7.69 8.84 -15.07
CA VAL A 25 -6.87 7.82 -15.71
C VAL A 25 -7.74 7.08 -16.73
N GLU A 26 -7.29 7.03 -17.97
CA GLU A 26 -8.01 6.38 -19.07
C GLU A 26 -7.09 5.36 -19.77
N LEU A 27 -7.65 4.19 -20.09
CA LEU A 27 -6.97 3.20 -20.93
C LEU A 27 -7.20 3.53 -22.40
N THR A 28 -6.19 4.12 -23.03
CA THR A 28 -6.29 4.66 -24.40
C THR A 28 -6.48 3.59 -25.50
N ASP A 29 -6.17 2.32 -25.23
CA ASP A 29 -6.23 1.21 -26.21
C ASP A 29 -7.03 -0.02 -25.70
N ALA A 30 -8.08 0.20 -24.92
CA ALA A 30 -8.86 -0.88 -24.29
C ALA A 30 -9.37 -1.96 -25.28
N LYS A 31 -9.65 -1.60 -26.54
CA LYS A 31 -10.11 -2.56 -27.57
C LYS A 31 -9.03 -3.52 -28.09
N LYS A 32 -7.74 -3.20 -27.92
CA LYS A 32 -6.62 -4.06 -28.36
C LYS A 32 -5.89 -4.75 -27.21
N LYS A 33 -6.02 -4.25 -25.97
CA LYS A 33 -5.26 -4.71 -24.81
C LYS A 33 -6.07 -5.46 -23.74
N GLY A 34 -7.38 -5.60 -23.89
CA GLY A 34 -8.23 -6.38 -22.98
C GLY A 34 -8.78 -5.57 -21.79
N SER A 35 -9.35 -6.29 -20.82
CA SER A 35 -9.98 -5.74 -19.60
C SER A 35 -8.98 -4.94 -18.75
N ALA A 36 -9.47 -3.93 -18.01
CA ALA A 36 -8.70 -3.17 -17.02
C ALA A 36 -8.41 -3.97 -15.73
N GLU A 37 -8.77 -5.25 -15.71
CA GLU A 37 -8.58 -6.12 -14.56
C GLU A 37 -7.09 -6.27 -14.20
N GLY A 38 -6.80 -6.12 -12.91
CA GLY A 38 -5.45 -6.26 -12.39
C GLY A 38 -4.52 -5.06 -12.60
N VAL A 39 -5.04 -3.93 -13.09
CA VAL A 39 -4.26 -2.69 -13.21
C VAL A 39 -4.18 -1.98 -11.86
N VAL A 40 -2.97 -1.58 -11.46
CA VAL A 40 -2.71 -0.75 -10.28
C VAL A 40 -2.17 0.60 -10.74
N VAL A 41 -2.71 1.69 -10.20
CA VAL A 41 -2.21 3.05 -10.43
C VAL A 41 -1.82 3.66 -9.10
N TRP A 42 -0.65 4.29 -9.05
CA TRP A 42 -0.17 5.03 -7.88
C TRP A 42 0.50 6.32 -8.32
N LEU A 43 0.66 7.24 -7.36
CA LEU A 43 1.38 8.49 -7.53
C LEU A 43 2.78 8.34 -6.97
N GLU A 44 3.75 8.95 -7.64
CA GLU A 44 5.12 9.07 -7.14
C GLU A 44 5.37 10.49 -6.62
N PRO A 45 6.04 10.64 -5.48
CA PRO A 45 6.36 11.96 -4.95
C PRO A 45 7.39 12.66 -5.84
N VAL A 46 7.11 13.92 -6.19
CA VAL A 46 8.04 14.77 -6.97
C VAL A 46 9.34 15.05 -6.20
N ALA A 47 9.27 15.11 -4.87
CA ALA A 47 10.43 15.24 -3.99
C ALA A 47 10.17 14.57 -2.63
N GLY A 48 11.23 14.07 -1.99
CA GLY A 48 11.14 13.36 -0.72
C GLY A 48 10.64 11.92 -0.84
N ARG A 49 10.51 11.22 0.29
CA ARG A 49 9.99 9.84 0.36
C ARG A 49 8.68 9.83 1.15
N ASN A 50 7.56 9.91 0.45
CA ASN A 50 6.25 9.55 0.99
C ASN A 50 5.93 8.13 0.53
N ALA A 51 6.36 7.14 1.31
CA ALA A 51 5.91 5.77 1.13
C ALA A 51 4.54 5.61 1.80
N PRO A 52 3.58 4.90 1.18
CA PRO A 52 2.35 4.51 1.86
C PRO A 52 2.69 3.76 3.16
N ALA A 53 1.89 3.99 4.20
CA ALA A 53 2.08 3.30 5.48
C ALA A 53 1.88 1.78 5.31
N ALA A 54 2.76 1.01 5.95
CA ALA A 54 2.61 -0.44 6.03
C ALA A 54 1.35 -0.82 6.81
N GLY A 55 0.76 -1.96 6.48
CA GLY A 55 -0.49 -2.43 7.09
C GLY A 55 -0.66 -3.93 7.05
N LYS A 56 -1.87 -4.38 7.41
CA LYS A 56 -2.30 -5.78 7.26
C LYS A 56 -3.29 -5.90 6.11
N PHE A 57 -3.08 -6.91 5.28
CA PHE A 57 -3.87 -7.19 4.09
C PHE A 57 -4.28 -8.66 4.08
N VAL A 58 -5.35 -8.98 3.37
CA VAL A 58 -5.86 -10.35 3.23
C VAL A 58 -6.01 -10.67 1.76
N LEU A 59 -5.47 -11.81 1.35
CA LEU A 59 -5.65 -12.39 0.02
C LEU A 59 -6.41 -13.72 0.15
N ASP A 60 -7.72 -13.69 -0.07
CA ASP A 60 -8.60 -14.84 0.19
C ASP A 60 -8.42 -15.94 -0.86
N GLN A 61 -8.30 -17.19 -0.44
CA GLN A 61 -8.34 -18.35 -1.34
C GLN A 61 -9.74 -18.93 -1.37
N ARG A 62 -10.44 -18.74 -2.49
CA ARG A 62 -11.79 -19.25 -2.69
C ARG A 62 -12.01 -19.65 -4.14
N ASN A 63 -12.67 -20.78 -4.34
CA ASN A 63 -12.90 -21.37 -5.65
C ASN A 63 -11.59 -21.59 -6.44
N LYS A 64 -10.52 -21.97 -5.73
CA LYS A 64 -9.17 -22.18 -6.28
C LYS A 64 -8.57 -20.90 -6.88
N LYS A 65 -8.88 -19.73 -6.30
CA LYS A 65 -8.39 -18.42 -6.74
C LYS A 65 -8.02 -17.56 -5.56
N PHE A 66 -6.99 -16.75 -5.72
CA PHE A 66 -6.71 -15.62 -4.85
C PHE A 66 -7.62 -14.43 -5.19
N LEU A 67 -8.25 -13.84 -4.18
CA LEU A 67 -9.17 -12.72 -4.29
C LEU A 67 -8.72 -11.57 -3.37
N PRO A 68 -8.48 -10.36 -3.92
CA PRO A 68 -8.51 -10.01 -5.35
C PRO A 68 -7.38 -10.68 -6.15
N HIS A 69 -7.52 -10.75 -7.49
CA HIS A 69 -6.48 -11.36 -8.34
C HIS A 69 -5.15 -10.57 -8.32
N VAL A 70 -5.23 -9.25 -8.12
CA VAL A 70 -4.07 -8.36 -7.96
C VAL A 70 -4.30 -7.49 -6.72
N MET A 71 -3.26 -7.37 -5.89
CA MET A 71 -3.28 -6.52 -4.70
C MET A 71 -1.97 -5.74 -4.63
N ALA A 72 -2.07 -4.42 -4.49
CA ALA A 72 -0.93 -3.55 -4.22
C ALA A 72 -0.66 -3.50 -2.72
N VAL A 73 0.58 -3.81 -2.32
CA VAL A 73 0.95 -3.93 -0.90
C VAL A 73 2.15 -3.02 -0.61
N PRO A 74 2.04 -2.07 0.33
CA PRO A 74 3.17 -1.24 0.73
C PRO A 74 4.31 -2.06 1.33
N VAL A 75 5.56 -1.64 1.10
CA VAL A 75 6.75 -2.30 1.66
C VAL A 75 6.66 -2.34 3.19
N GLY A 76 6.95 -3.52 3.76
CA GLY A 76 6.89 -3.76 5.20
C GLY A 76 5.51 -4.18 5.74
N SER A 77 4.51 -4.31 4.86
CA SER A 77 3.19 -4.83 5.23
C SER A 77 3.18 -6.34 5.44
N GLN A 78 2.16 -6.82 6.16
CA GLN A 78 1.84 -8.24 6.32
C GLN A 78 0.64 -8.61 5.44
N VAL A 79 0.69 -9.79 4.83
CA VAL A 79 -0.41 -10.36 4.04
C VAL A 79 -0.79 -11.72 4.60
N ASP A 80 -2.06 -11.93 4.90
CA ASP A 80 -2.63 -13.22 5.31
C ASP A 80 -3.33 -13.91 4.12
N PHE A 81 -3.18 -15.23 4.00
CA PHE A 81 -3.69 -16.05 2.89
C PHE A 81 -4.72 -17.10 3.35
N PRO A 82 -5.87 -16.72 3.93
CA PRO A 82 -6.84 -17.68 4.44
C PRO A 82 -7.36 -18.57 3.32
N ASN A 83 -7.49 -19.87 3.63
CA ASN A 83 -8.06 -20.85 2.72
C ASN A 83 -9.52 -21.16 3.07
N HIS A 84 -10.43 -20.77 2.18
CA HIS A 84 -11.87 -21.08 2.27
C HIS A 84 -12.33 -22.11 1.24
N ASP A 85 -11.40 -22.78 0.55
CA ASP A 85 -11.69 -23.95 -0.25
C ASP A 85 -11.73 -25.23 0.61
N PRO A 86 -12.50 -26.26 0.22
CA PRO A 86 -12.56 -27.54 0.94
C PRO A 86 -11.32 -28.42 0.72
N ILE A 87 -10.31 -27.90 0.03
CA ILE A 87 -9.05 -28.57 -0.27
C ILE A 87 -7.89 -27.69 0.20
N PHE A 88 -6.80 -28.31 0.62
CA PHE A 88 -5.62 -27.58 1.08
C PHE A 88 -4.84 -26.99 -0.10
N HIS A 89 -4.38 -25.76 0.09
CA HIS A 89 -3.59 -24.98 -0.84
C HIS A 89 -2.46 -24.31 -0.05
N ASN A 90 -1.33 -24.06 -0.70
CA ASN A 90 -0.25 -23.25 -0.15
C ASN A 90 -0.07 -22.01 -1.02
N ALA A 91 0.33 -20.90 -0.40
CA ALA A 91 0.88 -19.75 -1.11
C ALA A 91 2.40 -19.90 -1.21
N PHE A 92 2.93 -19.98 -2.43
CA PHE A 92 4.36 -20.18 -2.69
C PHE A 92 5.00 -18.97 -3.38
N SER A 93 6.26 -18.69 -3.02
CA SER A 93 7.07 -17.64 -3.64
C SER A 93 8.22 -18.23 -4.47
N ASN A 94 8.37 -17.75 -5.71
CA ASN A 94 9.53 -18.08 -6.56
C ASN A 94 10.76 -17.19 -6.27
N PHE A 95 10.70 -16.31 -5.27
CA PHE A 95 11.74 -15.30 -5.01
C PHE A 95 12.91 -15.85 -4.18
N ALA A 96 14.14 -15.79 -4.69
CA ALA A 96 15.32 -16.41 -4.07
C ALA A 96 15.86 -15.70 -2.79
N GLY A 97 15.03 -15.61 -1.74
CA GLY A 97 15.47 -15.32 -0.37
C GLY A 97 14.38 -15.18 0.72
N GLN A 98 13.76 -16.26 1.18
CA GLN A 98 12.39 -16.71 0.86
C GLN A 98 11.46 -16.42 2.05
N PRO A 99 10.31 -15.76 1.89
CA PRO A 99 9.13 -16.29 2.58
C PRO A 99 7.83 -16.11 1.80
N PHE A 100 7.27 -17.23 1.37
CA PHE A 100 5.90 -17.69 1.66
C PHE A 100 5.94 -19.22 1.69
N ASP A 101 5.41 -19.82 2.75
CA ASP A 101 4.87 -21.18 2.76
C ASP A 101 3.86 -21.27 3.91
N THR A 102 2.68 -20.73 3.62
CA THR A 102 1.46 -20.73 4.43
C THR A 102 0.38 -21.49 3.69
#